data_AF-A0A804M654-F1
#
_entry.id   AF-A0A804M654-F1
#
_cell.length_a   1.000
_cell.length_b   1.000
_cell.length_c   1.000
_cell.angle_alpha   90.00
_cell.angle_beta   90.00
_cell.angle_gamma   90.00
#
_symmetry.space_group_name_H-M   'P 1'
#
loop_
_entity.id
_entity.type
_entity.pdbx_description
1 polymer ?
#
loop_
_entity_poly.entity_id
_entity_poly.type
_entity_poly.pdbx_seq_one_letter_code
_entity_poly.pdbx_strand_id
1 'polypeptide(L)'
;MAMMSRTRDLLMEGFEGLVRDGSFKWGLPRRGDTAMDDGGDDDGSLSVQRSSIAGLSFKANAVVARCSRILGVSTNDLQNNFDKQASDSIKQPKSYARNFLEYCCFLALAQISQVTGYLADKSFRRLSFDMMLAWEVPYSSSQLTVKAEVDSTVSSEAFTRIAPAIPTIADVVTCANLFDVLSCSSGGRLSFSVYEKYLSELDRAVKKMKTQSESSLLSNFRSQRGERILEVDGTLTTQPVLEHVGISTWPGRLILTDHALYFEALRVVTYDKPKVYELAEDLKQVVKPELTGPWGSRLFDKAVMYKSTTLTCDHRISGVSWPFSPRLLAGHYIRSTLCP
;
A
#
# COMPACT_ATOMS: atom_id res chain seq x y z
N MET A 1 27.42 11.63 6.95
CA MET A 1 26.03 11.12 6.81
C MET A 1 25.02 12.20 6.36
N ALA A 2 25.43 13.31 5.73
CA ALA A 2 24.50 14.40 5.34
C ALA A 2 24.27 14.54 3.82
N MET A 3 24.80 13.64 2.99
CA MET A 3 24.69 13.69 1.51
C MET A 3 23.59 12.80 0.93
N MET A 4 23.04 11.85 1.69
CA MET A 4 21.96 10.95 1.22
C MET A 4 20.55 11.49 1.49
N SER A 5 20.40 12.54 2.31
CA SER A 5 19.09 13.17 2.55
C SER A 5 18.70 14.13 1.42
N ARG A 6 19.64 14.88 0.84
CA ARG A 6 19.32 15.90 -0.19
C ARG A 6 18.82 15.31 -1.51
N THR A 7 19.29 14.13 -1.90
CA THR A 7 18.77 13.40 -3.07
C THR A 7 17.39 12.81 -2.80
N ARG A 8 17.08 12.46 -1.54
CA ARG A 8 15.74 12.03 -1.12
C ARG A 8 14.76 13.19 -1.19
N ASP A 9 15.17 14.37 -0.72
CA ASP A 9 14.31 15.56 -0.69
C ASP A 9 14.03 16.09 -2.10
N LEU A 10 15.02 16.06 -3.02
CA LEU A 10 14.82 16.48 -4.42
C LEU A 10 13.99 15.49 -5.26
N LEU A 11 14.07 14.19 -5.00
CA LEU A 11 13.19 13.21 -5.64
C LEU A 11 11.79 13.23 -5.01
N MET A 12 11.68 13.46 -3.69
CA MET A 12 10.39 13.61 -3.02
C MET A 12 9.67 14.90 -3.42
N GLU A 13 10.33 16.05 -3.62
CA GLU A 13 9.65 17.27 -4.12
C GLU A 13 9.05 17.07 -5.52
N GLY A 14 9.74 16.33 -6.40
CA GLY A 14 9.20 15.92 -7.70
C GLY A 14 8.06 14.91 -7.61
N PHE A 15 8.07 14.06 -6.56
CA PHE A 15 7.03 13.07 -6.28
C PHE A 15 5.85 13.62 -5.46
N GLU A 16 6.02 14.68 -4.68
CA GLU A 16 4.93 15.34 -3.95
C GLU A 16 4.03 16.12 -4.93
N GLY A 17 4.62 16.73 -5.96
CA GLY A 17 3.86 17.19 -7.13
C GLY A 17 3.15 16.06 -7.89
N LEU A 18 3.65 14.82 -7.76
CA LEU A 18 3.12 13.63 -8.46
C LEU A 18 1.85 13.04 -7.80
N VAL A 19 1.74 13.22 -6.49
CA VAL A 19 0.65 12.68 -5.66
C VAL A 19 -0.50 13.68 -5.51
N ARG A 20 -0.22 14.98 -5.63
CA ARG A 20 -1.18 16.05 -5.32
C ARG A 20 -2.03 16.51 -6.50
N ASP A 21 -1.51 16.43 -7.72
CA ASP A 21 -2.24 16.78 -8.94
C ASP A 21 -2.49 15.54 -9.80
N GLY A 22 -3.74 15.06 -9.79
CA GLY A 22 -4.24 13.97 -10.64
C GLY A 22 -4.29 14.29 -12.14
N SER A 23 -3.39 15.14 -12.64
CA SER A 23 -3.28 15.51 -14.05
C SER A 23 -1.81 15.46 -14.49
N PHE A 24 -1.38 14.27 -14.95
CA PHE A 24 -0.12 14.15 -15.66
C PHE A 24 -0.25 14.65 -17.09
N LYS A 25 0.35 15.81 -17.35
CA LYS A 25 0.74 16.24 -18.71
C LYS A 25 2.24 16.02 -18.90
N TRP A 26 2.71 14.78 -18.75
CA TRP A 26 3.90 14.38 -19.52
C TRP A 26 3.43 14.24 -20.96
N GLY A 27 3.98 15.04 -21.87
CA GLY A 27 3.70 14.99 -23.31
C GLY A 27 4.18 13.67 -23.91
N LEU A 28 3.53 12.56 -23.57
CA LEU A 28 3.57 11.34 -24.34
C LEU A 28 3.10 11.70 -25.76
N PRO A 29 3.80 11.26 -26.82
CA PRO A 29 3.32 11.43 -28.17
C PRO A 29 1.89 10.88 -28.25
N ARG A 30 0.94 11.77 -28.53
CA ARG A 30 -0.44 11.42 -28.85
C ARG A 30 -0.36 10.41 -30.00
N ARG A 31 -0.94 9.22 -29.81
CA ARG A 31 -1.06 8.18 -30.84
C ARG A 31 -1.64 8.84 -32.10
N GLY A 32 -0.75 9.14 -33.04
CA GLY A 32 -1.06 9.78 -34.30
C GLY A 32 -1.34 8.69 -35.31
N ASP A 33 -2.48 8.83 -35.99
CA ASP A 33 -2.95 7.96 -37.05
C ASP A 33 -1.87 7.73 -38.10
N THR A 34 -1.65 6.47 -38.46
CA THR A 34 -1.02 6.14 -39.74
C THR A 34 -1.95 5.14 -40.41
N ALA A 35 -2.67 5.63 -41.41
CA ALA A 35 -3.47 4.83 -42.31
C ALA A 35 -2.56 4.14 -43.34
N MET A 36 -2.85 2.84 -43.56
CA MET A 36 -2.66 2.00 -44.74
C MET A 36 -1.35 2.08 -45.54
N ASP A 37 -0.64 0.95 -45.65
CA ASP A 37 -0.29 0.37 -46.94
C ASP A 37 -0.10 -1.16 -46.84
N ASP A 38 -0.37 -1.83 -47.96
CA ASP A 38 -0.59 -3.25 -48.22
C ASP A 38 0.72 -4.04 -48.49
N GLY A 39 0.66 -5.36 -48.25
CA GLY A 39 1.42 -6.37 -48.99
C GLY A 39 2.86 -6.73 -48.56
N GLY A 40 3.05 -7.97 -48.09
CA GLY A 40 4.35 -8.66 -48.16
C GLY A 40 4.58 -9.71 -47.07
N ASP A 41 4.29 -10.98 -47.39
CA ASP A 41 4.78 -12.13 -46.62
C ASP A 41 6.30 -12.21 -46.70
N ASP A 42 7.00 -12.12 -45.56
CA ASP A 42 8.39 -12.58 -45.44
C ASP A 42 8.65 -13.20 -44.06
N ASP A 43 8.94 -14.49 -44.09
CA ASP A 43 9.35 -15.34 -42.97
C ASP A 43 10.81 -15.03 -42.63
N GLY A 44 11.02 -14.12 -41.67
CA GLY A 44 12.33 -13.72 -41.21
C GLY A 44 12.39 -13.72 -39.69
N SER A 45 12.89 -14.82 -39.11
CA SER A 45 13.31 -14.98 -37.71
C SER A 45 13.51 -13.66 -36.93
N LEU A 46 12.54 -13.30 -36.09
CA LEU A 46 12.67 -12.24 -35.09
C LEU A 46 13.69 -12.65 -34.02
N SER A 47 14.97 -12.54 -34.36
CA SER A 47 16.00 -12.35 -33.36
C SER A 47 15.79 -10.95 -32.75
N VAL A 48 14.91 -10.87 -31.76
CA VAL A 48 14.79 -9.69 -30.90
C VAL A 48 16.17 -9.48 -30.29
N GLN A 49 16.98 -8.61 -30.89
CA GLN A 49 18.20 -8.10 -30.28
C GLN A 49 17.76 -7.52 -28.93
N ARG A 50 18.06 -8.25 -27.85
CA ARG A 50 17.89 -7.71 -26.50
C ARG A 50 18.83 -6.53 -26.39
N SER A 51 18.30 -5.31 -26.52
CA SER A 51 18.97 -4.06 -26.21
C SER A 51 19.28 -4.03 -24.70
N SER A 52 20.37 -4.68 -24.33
CA SER A 52 20.90 -4.71 -22.97
C SER A 52 21.74 -3.45 -22.74
N ILE A 53 21.46 -2.73 -21.67
CA ILE A 53 22.21 -1.52 -21.31
C ILE A 53 23.48 -1.95 -20.59
N ALA A 54 24.63 -1.46 -21.06
CA ALA A 54 25.92 -1.74 -20.47
C ALA A 54 25.99 -1.21 -19.03
N GLY A 55 26.57 -2.00 -18.11
CA GLY A 55 26.72 -1.62 -16.71
C GLY A 55 25.56 -2.02 -15.79
N LEU A 56 24.40 -2.37 -16.34
CA LEU A 56 23.28 -2.94 -15.57
C LEU A 56 23.45 -4.46 -15.36
N SER A 57 23.01 -4.96 -14.21
CA SER A 57 22.93 -6.41 -13.96
C SER A 57 21.91 -7.10 -14.87
N PHE A 58 21.95 -8.43 -14.96
CA PHE A 58 20.92 -9.19 -15.70
C PHE A 58 19.51 -8.97 -15.14
N LYS A 59 19.34 -8.93 -13.81
CA LYS A 59 18.04 -8.66 -13.17
C LYS A 59 17.56 -7.24 -13.51
N ALA A 60 18.44 -6.25 -13.43
CA ALA A 60 18.12 -4.87 -13.78
C ALA A 60 17.74 -4.72 -15.26
N ASN A 61 18.50 -5.31 -16.19
CA ASN A 61 18.16 -5.30 -17.61
C ASN A 61 16.80 -5.98 -17.89
N ALA A 62 16.51 -7.11 -17.23
CA ALA A 62 15.24 -7.80 -17.39
C ALA A 62 14.05 -6.95 -16.89
N VAL A 63 14.21 -6.24 -15.77
CA VAL A 63 13.21 -5.31 -15.23
C VAL A 63 13.03 -4.11 -16.16
N VAL A 64 14.11 -3.46 -16.60
CA VAL A 64 14.06 -2.32 -17.53
C VAL A 64 13.36 -2.69 -18.83
N ALA A 65 13.66 -3.85 -19.41
CA ALA A 65 12.98 -4.35 -20.61
C ALA A 65 11.49 -4.68 -20.38
N ARG A 66 11.07 -4.92 -19.13
CA ARG A 66 9.65 -5.08 -18.79
C ARG A 66 8.98 -3.72 -18.60
N CYS A 67 9.64 -2.77 -17.94
CA CYS A 67 9.17 -1.39 -17.83
C CYS A 67 9.00 -0.74 -19.21
N SER A 68 9.94 -0.96 -20.13
CA SER A 68 9.89 -0.42 -21.49
C SER A 68 8.64 -0.89 -22.25
N ARG A 69 8.29 -2.18 -22.12
CA ARG A 69 7.08 -2.76 -22.70
C ARG A 69 5.79 -2.18 -22.09
N ILE A 70 5.78 -1.95 -20.77
CA ILE A 70 4.64 -1.33 -20.08
C ILE A 70 4.43 0.12 -20.54
N LEU A 71 5.52 0.86 -20.73
CA LEU A 71 5.51 2.26 -21.11
C LEU A 71 5.37 2.48 -22.63
N GLY A 72 5.52 1.43 -23.44
CA GLY A 72 5.44 1.52 -24.90
C GLY A 72 6.63 2.28 -25.54
N VAL A 73 7.79 2.30 -24.87
CA VAL A 73 9.00 3.00 -25.34
C VAL A 73 10.18 2.04 -25.39
N SER A 74 11.17 2.31 -26.24
CA SER A 74 12.37 1.46 -26.31
C SER A 74 13.25 1.64 -25.07
N THR A 75 14.08 0.64 -24.75
CA THR A 75 15.02 0.75 -23.62
C THR A 75 16.06 1.86 -23.83
N ASN A 76 16.48 2.07 -25.08
CA ASN A 76 17.39 3.15 -25.46
C ASN A 76 16.72 4.52 -25.29
N ASP A 77 15.45 4.66 -25.65
CA ASP A 77 14.72 5.93 -25.46
C ASP A 77 14.52 6.24 -23.97
N LEU A 78 14.26 5.23 -23.14
CA LEU A 78 14.22 5.40 -21.69
C LEU A 78 15.56 5.92 -21.15
N GLN A 79 16.67 5.33 -21.61
CA GLN A 79 18.00 5.78 -21.23
C GLN A 79 18.27 7.21 -21.67
N ASN A 80 17.99 7.53 -22.93
CA ASN A 80 18.13 8.88 -23.48
C ASN A 80 17.28 9.90 -22.74
N ASN A 81 16.05 9.54 -22.36
CA ASN A 81 15.15 10.41 -21.60
C ASN A 81 15.67 10.66 -20.19
N PHE A 82 16.15 9.61 -19.52
CA PHE A 82 16.82 9.75 -18.23
C PHE A 82 18.04 10.66 -18.33
N ASP A 83 18.95 10.43 -19.28
CA ASP A 83 20.18 11.20 -19.41
C ASP A 83 19.95 12.69 -19.69
N LYS A 84 18.87 13.01 -20.42
CA LYS A 84 18.43 14.39 -20.71
C LYS A 84 17.81 15.09 -19.51
N GLN A 85 16.98 14.38 -18.74
CA GLN A 85 16.18 14.98 -17.65
C GLN A 85 16.92 14.96 -16.30
N ALA A 86 17.80 13.99 -16.10
CA ALA A 86 18.51 13.77 -14.86
C ALA A 86 19.63 14.79 -14.66
N SER A 87 19.74 15.33 -13.44
CA SER A 87 20.85 16.19 -13.04
C SER A 87 22.17 15.43 -12.98
N ASP A 88 23.29 16.13 -13.14
CA ASP A 88 24.61 15.50 -13.21
C ASP A 88 25.03 14.79 -11.91
N SER A 89 24.41 15.15 -10.78
CA SER A 89 24.63 14.48 -9.48
C SER A 89 24.06 13.07 -9.43
N ILE A 90 22.98 12.78 -10.17
CA ILE A 90 22.34 11.46 -10.21
C ILE A 90 22.82 10.61 -11.41
N LYS A 91 23.51 11.21 -12.38
CA LYS A 91 24.17 10.50 -13.51
C LYS A 91 25.59 10.01 -13.18
N GLN A 92 26.05 10.14 -11.94
CA GLN A 92 27.38 9.70 -11.54
C GLN A 92 27.56 8.19 -11.83
N PRO A 93 28.70 7.75 -12.40
CA PRO A 93 28.89 6.35 -12.80
C PRO A 93 28.63 5.34 -11.67
N LYS A 94 28.92 5.74 -10.43
CA LYS A 94 28.73 4.91 -9.23
C LYS A 94 27.26 4.70 -8.85
N SER A 95 26.34 5.58 -9.24
CA SER A 95 24.91 5.51 -8.89
C SER A 95 23.99 5.38 -10.11
N TYR A 96 24.54 5.56 -11.31
CA TYR A 96 23.81 5.56 -12.57
C TYR A 96 22.87 4.36 -12.71
N ALA A 97 23.38 3.13 -12.55
CA ALA A 97 22.60 1.91 -12.71
C ALA A 97 21.38 1.87 -11.79
N ARG A 98 21.56 2.25 -10.52
CA ARG A 98 20.48 2.28 -9.52
C ARG A 98 19.47 3.36 -9.82
N ASN A 99 19.93 4.58 -10.12
CA ASN A 99 19.06 5.72 -10.39
C ASN A 99 18.25 5.54 -11.68
N PHE A 100 18.89 5.00 -12.73
CA PHE A 100 18.21 4.68 -13.97
C PHE A 100 17.18 3.56 -13.78
N LEU A 101 17.52 2.50 -13.02
CA LEU A 101 16.56 1.45 -12.67
C LEU A 101 15.36 2.03 -11.92
N GLU A 102 15.58 2.87 -10.90
CA GLU A 102 14.52 3.53 -10.16
C GLU A 102 13.62 4.37 -11.07
N TYR A 103 14.20 5.17 -11.96
CA TYR A 103 13.46 5.96 -12.95
C TYR A 103 12.52 5.07 -13.78
N CYS A 104 13.03 3.96 -14.33
CA CYS A 104 12.21 3.02 -15.09
C CYS A 104 11.13 2.35 -14.24
N CYS A 105 11.46 1.94 -13.01
CA CYS A 105 10.52 1.31 -12.09
C CYS A 105 9.36 2.24 -11.77
N PHE A 106 9.64 3.48 -11.37
CA PHE A 106 8.61 4.41 -10.93
C PHE A 106 7.69 4.85 -12.05
N LEU A 107 8.22 5.10 -13.26
CA LEU A 107 7.37 5.38 -14.41
C LEU A 107 6.41 4.21 -14.71
N ALA A 108 6.92 2.97 -14.71
CA ALA A 108 6.09 1.80 -14.98
C ALA A 108 5.06 1.55 -13.88
N LEU A 109 5.44 1.72 -12.60
CA LEU A 109 4.51 1.57 -11.47
C LEU A 109 3.41 2.62 -11.50
N ALA A 110 3.75 3.88 -11.80
CA ALA A 110 2.79 4.98 -11.94
C ALA A 110 1.78 4.74 -13.09
N GLN A 111 2.24 4.12 -14.19
CA GLN A 111 1.38 3.75 -15.31
C GLN A 111 0.45 2.58 -14.94
N ILE A 112 0.99 1.52 -14.32
CA ILE A 112 0.20 0.33 -13.94
C ILE A 112 -0.86 0.67 -12.88
N SER A 113 -0.53 1.53 -11.92
CA SER A 113 -1.45 1.88 -10.82
C SER A 113 -2.70 2.63 -11.29
N GLN A 114 -2.74 3.15 -12.52
CA GLN A 114 -3.94 3.75 -13.11
C GLN A 114 -4.99 2.71 -13.52
N VAL A 115 -4.60 1.45 -13.68
CA VAL A 115 -5.51 0.37 -14.11
C VAL A 115 -6.26 -0.17 -12.90
N THR A 116 -7.59 -0.24 -12.99
CA THR A 116 -8.41 -0.79 -11.90
C THR A 116 -8.09 -2.27 -11.67
N GLY A 117 -7.94 -2.66 -10.39
CA GLY A 117 -7.65 -4.05 -10.02
C GLY A 117 -6.20 -4.50 -10.24
N TYR A 118 -5.24 -3.58 -10.45
CA TYR A 118 -3.82 -3.93 -10.64
C TYR A 118 -3.23 -4.80 -9.51
N LEU A 119 -3.70 -4.67 -8.26
CA LEU A 119 -3.26 -5.50 -7.13
C LEU A 119 -3.61 -6.99 -7.30
N ALA A 120 -4.69 -7.29 -8.02
CA ALA A 120 -5.10 -8.65 -8.33
C ALA A 120 -4.22 -9.30 -9.42
N ASP A 121 -3.53 -8.51 -10.24
CA ASP A 121 -2.67 -9.00 -11.32
C ASP A 121 -1.39 -9.66 -10.79
N LYS A 122 -1.28 -10.98 -11.01
CA LYS A 122 -0.09 -11.78 -10.68
C LYS A 122 1.17 -11.24 -11.36
N SER A 123 1.03 -10.74 -12.59
CA SER A 123 2.14 -10.20 -13.37
C SER A 123 2.70 -8.97 -12.68
N PHE A 124 1.85 -8.06 -12.22
CA PHE A 124 2.21 -6.89 -11.44
C PHE A 124 2.88 -7.24 -10.11
N ARG A 125 2.29 -8.16 -9.33
CA ARG A 125 2.88 -8.60 -8.04
C ARG A 125 4.29 -9.15 -8.24
N ARG A 126 4.49 -9.96 -9.29
CA ARG A 126 5.81 -10.48 -9.62
C ARG A 126 6.77 -9.38 -10.07
N LEU A 127 6.32 -8.46 -10.92
CA LEU A 127 7.13 -7.35 -11.40
C LEU A 127 7.62 -6.47 -10.26
N SER A 128 6.73 -6.01 -9.37
CA SER A 128 7.10 -5.15 -8.25
C SER A 128 8.11 -5.82 -7.30
N PHE A 129 8.01 -7.13 -7.11
CA PHE A 129 9.02 -7.90 -6.37
C PHE A 129 10.35 -8.01 -7.13
N ASP A 130 10.32 -8.29 -8.44
CA ASP A 130 11.53 -8.35 -9.27
C ASP A 130 12.23 -6.98 -9.36
N MET A 131 11.47 -5.87 -9.32
CA MET A 131 12.02 -4.51 -9.20
C MET A 131 12.82 -4.34 -7.90
N MET A 132 12.30 -4.82 -6.77
CA MET A 132 13.02 -4.81 -5.49
C MET A 132 14.30 -5.67 -5.56
N LEU A 133 14.23 -6.88 -6.12
CA LEU A 133 15.40 -7.74 -6.30
C LEU A 133 16.46 -7.12 -7.23
N ALA A 134 16.04 -6.45 -8.30
CA ALA A 134 16.94 -5.76 -9.20
C ALA A 134 17.59 -4.55 -8.52
N TRP A 135 16.88 -3.88 -7.60
CA TRP A 135 17.37 -2.72 -6.88
C TRP A 135 18.49 -3.04 -5.89
N GLU A 136 18.45 -4.23 -5.27
CA GLU A 136 19.54 -4.77 -4.43
C GLU A 136 20.85 -4.92 -5.21
N VAL A 137 20.74 -5.38 -6.46
CA VAL A 137 21.88 -5.76 -7.31
C VAL A 137 21.77 -5.09 -8.69
N PRO A 138 21.88 -3.75 -8.80
CA PRO A 138 21.60 -3.05 -10.05
C PRO A 138 22.78 -3.06 -11.03
N TYR A 139 24.01 -3.28 -10.55
CA TYR A 139 25.24 -3.21 -11.34
C TYR A 139 25.67 -4.57 -11.91
N SER A 140 26.24 -4.58 -13.12
CA SER A 140 26.77 -5.79 -13.76
C SER A 140 27.90 -6.46 -12.98
N SER A 141 28.74 -5.67 -12.30
CA SER A 141 29.84 -6.15 -11.46
C SER A 141 29.36 -6.95 -10.24
N SER A 142 28.14 -6.69 -9.77
CA SER A 142 27.55 -7.40 -8.63
C SER A 142 27.10 -8.83 -8.96
N GLN A 143 27.12 -9.23 -10.24
CA GLN A 143 26.80 -10.61 -10.65
C GLN A 143 27.92 -11.62 -10.34
N LEU A 144 29.16 -11.17 -10.17
CA LEU A 144 30.31 -12.05 -9.97
C LEU A 144 30.39 -12.63 -8.55
N THR A 145 29.70 -12.04 -7.58
CA THR A 145 29.77 -12.41 -6.15
C THR A 145 28.67 -13.40 -5.74
N VAL A 146 27.71 -13.69 -6.62
CA VAL A 146 26.46 -14.36 -6.26
C VAL A 146 26.25 -15.60 -7.15
N LYS A 147 27.04 -16.63 -6.87
CA LYS A 147 26.85 -18.00 -7.35
C LYS A 147 26.56 -18.94 -6.17
N ALA A 148 25.60 -18.57 -5.33
CA ALA A 148 25.11 -19.40 -4.23
C ALA A 148 23.72 -18.92 -3.78
N GLU A 149 22.67 -19.49 -4.37
CA GLU A 149 21.41 -19.95 -3.75
C GLU A 149 20.84 -19.22 -2.50
N VAL A 150 20.99 -17.89 -2.37
CA VAL A 150 20.42 -17.04 -1.29
C VAL A 150 19.66 -15.82 -1.89
N ASP A 151 19.19 -15.90 -3.15
CA ASP A 151 18.91 -14.70 -3.98
C ASP A 151 17.45 -14.44 -4.38
N SER A 152 16.49 -14.94 -3.61
CA SER A 152 15.07 -14.74 -3.89
C SER A 152 14.33 -13.96 -2.80
N THR A 153 15.06 -13.26 -1.95
CA THR A 153 14.50 -12.46 -0.87
C THR A 153 14.95 -11.01 -0.91
N VAL A 154 14.07 -10.11 -0.50
CA VAL A 154 14.21 -8.65 -0.56
C VAL A 154 14.59 -8.12 0.82
N SER A 155 15.52 -7.17 0.91
CA SER A 155 15.84 -6.48 2.16
C SER A 155 14.88 -5.33 2.47
N SER A 156 14.98 -4.82 3.69
CA SER A 156 14.23 -3.63 4.10
C SER A 156 14.53 -2.42 3.23
N GLU A 157 15.76 -2.27 2.72
CA GLU A 157 16.16 -1.08 1.95
C GLU A 157 15.47 -1.06 0.58
N ALA A 158 15.48 -2.18 -0.14
CA ALA A 158 14.80 -2.28 -1.43
C ALA A 158 13.27 -2.18 -1.29
N PHE A 159 12.69 -2.80 -0.26
CA PHE A 159 11.26 -2.70 -0.01
C PHE A 159 10.84 -1.26 0.30
N THR A 160 11.51 -0.59 1.24
CA THR A 160 11.20 0.79 1.64
C THR A 160 11.44 1.81 0.53
N ARG A 161 12.28 1.48 -0.45
CA ARG A 161 12.51 2.34 -1.62
C ARG A 161 11.44 2.18 -2.71
N ILE A 162 11.05 0.95 -3.03
CA ILE A 162 10.18 0.64 -4.19
C ILE A 162 8.71 0.56 -3.81
N ALA A 163 8.36 -0.08 -2.69
CA ALA A 163 6.96 -0.33 -2.32
C ALA A 163 6.14 0.96 -2.15
N PRO A 164 6.66 2.04 -1.51
CA PRO A 164 5.91 3.28 -1.35
C PRO A 164 5.66 4.09 -2.61
N ALA A 165 6.23 3.69 -3.77
CA ALA A 165 5.87 4.29 -5.05
C ALA A 165 4.37 4.13 -5.36
N ILE A 166 3.70 3.16 -4.72
CA ILE A 166 2.24 3.01 -4.75
C ILE A 166 1.75 3.09 -3.30
N PRO A 167 1.17 4.23 -2.86
CA PRO A 167 0.76 4.44 -1.46
C PRO A 167 -0.25 3.40 -0.94
N THR A 168 -1.03 2.78 -1.84
CA THR A 168 -1.93 1.68 -1.47
C THR A 168 -1.17 0.45 -0.97
N ILE A 169 0.03 0.20 -1.51
CA ILE A 169 0.90 -0.93 -1.14
C ILE A 169 1.71 -0.62 0.10
N ALA A 170 2.28 0.58 0.22
CA ALA A 170 2.97 0.96 1.45
C ALA A 170 2.98 2.47 1.57
N ASP A 171 2.77 2.96 2.79
CA ASP A 171 2.93 4.36 3.10
C ASP A 171 4.39 4.64 3.52
N VAL A 172 4.95 5.78 3.09
CA VAL A 172 6.36 6.14 3.30
C VAL A 172 6.72 6.19 4.79
N VAL A 173 5.77 6.58 5.65
CA VAL A 173 5.98 6.72 7.10
C VAL A 173 5.95 5.37 7.81
N THR A 174 5.04 4.49 7.40
CA THR A 174 4.79 3.19 8.05
C THR A 174 5.49 2.01 7.38
N CYS A 175 6.17 2.23 6.25
CA CYS A 175 6.76 1.18 5.42
C CYS A 175 7.73 0.26 6.17
N ALA A 176 8.57 0.82 7.05
CA ALA A 176 9.51 0.03 7.84
C ALA A 176 8.78 -0.93 8.80
N ASN A 177 7.77 -0.44 9.51
CA ASN A 177 6.95 -1.25 10.42
C ASN A 177 6.21 -2.36 9.66
N LEU A 178 5.71 -2.05 8.45
CA LEU A 178 5.10 -3.05 7.58
C LEU A 178 6.12 -4.13 7.18
N PHE A 179 7.33 -3.74 6.79
CA PHE A 179 8.38 -4.68 6.43
C PHE A 179 8.76 -5.62 7.58
N ASP A 180 8.91 -5.08 8.80
CA ASP A 180 9.22 -5.87 9.99
C ASP A 180 8.18 -6.96 10.24
N VAL A 181 6.90 -6.63 10.06
CA VAL A 181 5.81 -7.61 10.18
C VAL A 181 5.90 -8.66 9.07
N LEU A 182 6.10 -8.24 7.82
CA LEU A 182 6.14 -9.18 6.69
C LEU A 182 7.37 -10.09 6.75
N SER A 183 8.47 -9.63 7.34
CA SER A 183 9.74 -10.36 7.42
C SER A 183 10.02 -11.02 8.78
N CYS A 184 9.09 -10.90 9.75
CA CYS A 184 9.30 -11.36 11.13
C CYS A 184 9.65 -12.85 11.24
N SER A 185 9.08 -13.68 10.37
CA SER A 185 9.30 -15.14 10.35
C SER A 185 10.52 -15.55 9.51
N SER A 186 11.15 -14.60 8.84
CA SER A 186 12.12 -14.83 7.76
C SER A 186 13.47 -14.14 8.03
N GLY A 187 13.76 -13.83 9.29
CA GLY A 187 15.04 -13.23 9.69
C GLY A 187 15.31 -11.86 9.05
N GLY A 188 14.27 -11.04 8.84
CA GLY A 188 14.43 -9.70 8.25
C GLY A 188 14.59 -9.70 6.72
N ARG A 189 14.28 -10.80 6.02
CA ARG A 189 14.21 -10.84 4.56
C ARG A 189 12.80 -11.19 4.08
N LEU A 190 12.33 -10.51 3.05
CA LEU A 190 11.00 -10.69 2.49
C LEU A 190 11.04 -11.65 1.30
N SER A 191 10.32 -12.77 1.39
CA SER A 191 10.18 -13.71 0.27
C SER A 191 9.02 -13.32 -0.66
N PHE A 192 9.06 -13.80 -1.91
CA PHE A 192 7.99 -13.54 -2.86
C PHE A 192 6.64 -14.10 -2.40
N SER A 193 6.61 -15.27 -1.76
CA SER A 193 5.36 -15.90 -1.31
C SER A 193 4.63 -15.06 -0.26
N VAL A 194 5.39 -14.46 0.67
CA VAL A 194 4.81 -13.56 1.68
C VAL A 194 4.33 -12.27 1.05
N TYR A 195 5.13 -11.68 0.16
CA TYR A 195 4.76 -10.46 -0.56
C TYR A 195 3.52 -10.65 -1.46
N GLU A 196 3.45 -11.78 -2.18
CA GLU A 196 2.29 -12.11 -3.01
C GLU A 196 1.03 -12.28 -2.16
N LYS A 197 1.12 -13.00 -1.04
CA LYS A 197 0.00 -13.17 -0.10
C LYS A 197 -0.45 -11.84 0.46
N TYR A 198 0.49 -10.99 0.85
CA TYR A 198 0.22 -9.64 1.35
C TYR A 198 -0.59 -8.82 0.34
N LEU A 199 -0.13 -8.70 -0.91
CA LEU A 199 -0.83 -7.93 -1.94
C LEU A 199 -2.19 -8.54 -2.31
N SER A 200 -2.32 -9.87 -2.29
CA SER A 200 -3.60 -10.55 -2.52
C SER A 200 -4.62 -10.24 -1.42
N GLU A 201 -4.21 -10.27 -0.15
CA GLU A 201 -5.09 -9.92 0.97
C GLU A 201 -5.42 -8.42 0.97
N LEU A 202 -4.47 -7.57 0.58
CA LEU A 202 -4.69 -6.13 0.41
C LEU A 202 -5.75 -5.85 -0.67
N ASP A 203 -5.67 -6.49 -1.84
CA ASP A 203 -6.69 -6.36 -2.89
C ASP A 203 -8.09 -6.75 -2.38
N ARG A 204 -8.18 -7.86 -1.64
CA ARG A 204 -9.43 -8.34 -1.02
C ARG A 204 -9.97 -7.32 -0.01
N ALA A 205 -9.11 -6.76 0.82
CA ALA A 205 -9.49 -5.74 1.81
C ALA A 205 -9.98 -4.45 1.13
N VAL A 206 -9.26 -3.96 0.10
CA VAL A 206 -9.65 -2.76 -0.65
C VAL A 206 -10.99 -2.96 -1.35
N LYS A 207 -11.23 -4.13 -1.96
CA LYS A 207 -12.53 -4.46 -2.57
C LYS A 207 -13.65 -4.50 -1.55
N LYS A 208 -13.44 -5.18 -0.40
CA LYS A 208 -14.41 -5.24 0.70
C LYS A 208 -14.78 -3.83 1.18
N MET A 209 -13.78 -2.99 1.45
CA MET A 209 -13.96 -1.59 1.87
C MET A 209 -14.77 -0.77 0.85
N LYS A 210 -14.47 -0.90 -0.45
CA LYS A 210 -15.23 -0.22 -1.52
C LYS A 210 -16.68 -0.66 -1.57
N THR A 211 -16.94 -1.96 -1.60
CA THR A 211 -18.31 -2.51 -1.63
C THR A 211 -19.10 -2.12 -0.37
N GLN A 212 -18.47 -2.12 0.81
CA GLN A 212 -19.11 -1.65 2.03
C GLN A 212 -19.41 -0.15 1.97
N SER A 213 -18.49 0.63 1.40
CA SER A 213 -18.66 2.08 1.28
C SER A 213 -19.78 2.47 0.33
N GLU A 214 -20.03 1.68 -0.72
CA GLU A 214 -21.14 1.85 -1.68
C GLU A 214 -22.51 1.40 -1.12
N SER A 215 -22.52 0.70 0.01
CA SER A 215 -23.76 0.26 0.65
C SER A 215 -24.54 1.43 1.27
N SER A 216 -25.84 1.23 1.48
CA SER A 216 -26.71 2.18 2.19
C SER A 216 -26.45 2.25 3.70
N LEU A 217 -25.49 1.49 4.23
CA LEU A 217 -25.15 1.50 5.65
C LEU A 217 -24.65 2.90 6.05
N LEU A 218 -25.30 3.46 7.06
CA LEU A 218 -25.03 4.78 7.61
C LEU A 218 -25.10 5.91 6.56
N SER A 219 -25.82 5.76 5.45
CA SER A 219 -25.88 6.77 4.38
C SER A 219 -26.23 8.16 4.90
N ASN A 220 -27.22 8.26 5.80
CA ASN A 220 -27.65 9.51 6.44
C ASN A 220 -26.51 10.24 7.18
N PHE A 221 -25.54 9.52 7.72
CA PHE A 221 -24.41 10.08 8.48
C PHE A 221 -23.21 10.32 7.56
N ARG A 222 -22.92 9.37 6.67
CA ARG A 222 -21.72 9.36 5.83
C ARG A 222 -21.82 10.30 4.64
N SER A 223 -23.01 10.49 4.06
CA SER A 223 -23.18 11.27 2.82
C SER A 223 -22.75 12.73 2.95
N GLN A 224 -22.83 13.32 4.15
CA GLN A 224 -22.43 14.71 4.37
C GLN A 224 -20.91 14.91 4.36
N ARG A 225 -20.15 13.94 4.89
CA ARG A 225 -18.69 14.00 5.04
C ARG A 225 -17.93 13.15 4.00
N GLY A 226 -18.64 12.35 3.20
CA GLY A 226 -18.02 11.40 2.27
C GLY A 226 -17.28 10.27 2.97
N GLU A 227 -17.68 9.90 4.19
CA GLU A 227 -16.95 8.91 4.99
C GLU A 227 -16.99 7.52 4.34
N ARG A 228 -15.91 6.76 4.50
CA ARG A 228 -15.76 5.41 3.95
C ARG A 228 -15.82 4.37 5.05
N ILE A 229 -16.53 3.28 4.82
CA ILE A 229 -16.58 2.15 5.76
C ILE A 229 -15.32 1.31 5.52
N LEU A 230 -14.51 1.20 6.57
CA LEU A 230 -13.31 0.38 6.61
C LEU A 230 -13.64 -1.06 7.00
N GLU A 231 -14.50 -1.24 8.01
CA GLU A 231 -14.90 -2.54 8.50
C GLU A 231 -16.28 -2.52 9.16
N VAL A 232 -16.94 -3.68 9.13
CA VAL A 232 -18.20 -3.94 9.85
C VAL A 232 -18.07 -5.30 10.54
N ASP A 233 -18.36 -5.33 11.84
CA ASP A 233 -18.36 -6.54 12.67
C ASP A 233 -19.69 -6.67 13.44
N GLY A 234 -20.01 -7.88 13.92
CA GLY A 234 -21.24 -8.16 14.66
C GLY A 234 -22.51 -8.22 13.81
N THR A 235 -22.38 -8.44 12.49
CA THR A 235 -23.54 -8.59 11.59
C THR A 235 -24.25 -9.93 11.74
N LEU A 236 -23.53 -10.96 12.21
CA LEU A 236 -24.09 -12.26 12.54
C LEU A 236 -24.77 -12.18 13.89
N THR A 237 -26.08 -12.44 13.94
CA THR A 237 -26.87 -12.40 15.18
C THR A 237 -26.37 -13.38 16.25
N THR A 238 -25.66 -14.43 15.84
CA THR A 238 -25.03 -15.42 16.73
C THR A 238 -23.69 -14.97 17.31
N GLN A 239 -23.09 -13.90 16.78
CA GLN A 239 -21.80 -13.36 17.22
C GLN A 239 -21.82 -11.81 17.23
N PRO A 240 -22.67 -11.18 18.07
CA PRO A 240 -22.75 -9.71 18.13
C PRO A 240 -21.51 -9.12 18.80
N VAL A 241 -21.27 -7.84 18.51
CA VAL A 241 -20.39 -6.99 19.31
C VAL A 241 -21.18 -6.50 20.51
N LEU A 242 -20.56 -6.51 21.69
CA LEU A 242 -21.17 -6.10 22.95
C LEU A 242 -20.62 -4.73 23.37
N GLU A 243 -21.52 -3.76 23.53
CA GLU A 243 -21.24 -2.46 24.17
C GLU A 243 -21.59 -2.55 25.65
N HIS A 244 -20.66 -2.17 26.52
CA HIS A 244 -20.84 -2.06 27.95
C HIS A 244 -20.87 -0.59 28.36
N VAL A 245 -21.94 -0.19 29.04
CA VAL A 245 -22.12 1.16 29.59
C VAL A 245 -22.52 1.01 31.05
N GLY A 246 -21.63 1.38 31.96
CA GLY A 246 -21.79 1.10 33.38
C GLY A 246 -21.89 -0.40 33.65
N ILE A 247 -23.04 -0.86 34.17
CA ILE A 247 -23.33 -2.29 34.44
C ILE A 247 -24.18 -2.94 33.34
N SER A 248 -24.56 -2.20 32.31
CA SER A 248 -25.44 -2.67 31.24
C SER A 248 -24.63 -3.11 30.03
N THR A 249 -25.08 -4.18 29.37
CA THR A 249 -24.47 -4.72 28.15
C THR A 249 -25.51 -4.76 27.03
N TRP A 250 -25.14 -4.24 25.87
CA TRP A 250 -25.98 -4.16 24.69
C TRP A 250 -25.34 -4.94 23.54
N PRO A 251 -26.02 -5.96 22.98
CA PRO A 251 -25.56 -6.60 21.76
C PRO A 251 -25.84 -5.71 20.55
N GLY A 252 -24.98 -5.78 19.53
CA GLY A 252 -25.12 -4.96 18.33
C GLY A 252 -24.07 -5.27 17.29
N ARG A 253 -24.03 -4.39 16.28
CA ARG A 253 -22.97 -4.38 15.27
C ARG A 253 -22.16 -3.10 15.39
N LEU A 254 -20.93 -3.20 14.91
CA LEU A 254 -19.99 -2.10 14.95
C LEU A 254 -19.44 -1.81 13.57
N ILE A 255 -19.37 -0.53 13.23
CA ILE A 255 -18.95 -0.05 11.92
C ILE A 255 -17.81 0.94 12.14
N LEU A 256 -16.64 0.65 11.59
CA LEU A 256 -15.49 1.53 11.60
C LEU A 256 -15.43 2.31 10.29
N THR A 257 -15.37 3.63 10.37
CA THR A 257 -15.10 4.52 9.23
C THR A 257 -13.72 5.16 9.34
N ASP A 258 -13.33 5.91 8.32
CA ASP A 258 -12.13 6.77 8.37
C ASP A 258 -12.27 7.98 9.30
N HIS A 259 -13.45 8.22 9.87
CA HIS A 259 -13.73 9.36 10.77
C HIS A 259 -14.19 8.95 12.16
N ALA A 260 -15.01 7.91 12.28
CA ALA A 260 -15.66 7.55 13.52
C ALA A 260 -15.90 6.05 13.63
N LEU A 261 -16.19 5.62 14.86
CA LEU A 261 -16.70 4.30 15.16
C LEU A 261 -18.20 4.42 15.47
N TYR A 262 -19.03 3.60 14.83
CA TYR A 262 -20.47 3.60 15.00
C TYR A 262 -20.92 2.29 15.63
N PHE A 263 -21.74 2.37 16.67
CA PHE A 263 -22.37 1.21 17.28
C PHE A 263 -23.89 1.26 17.11
N GLU A 264 -24.44 0.19 16.54
CA GLU A 264 -25.88 0.02 16.37
C GLU A 264 -26.35 -1.18 17.21
N ALA A 265 -27.09 -0.89 18.28
CA ALA A 265 -27.62 -1.92 19.15
C ALA A 265 -28.67 -2.78 18.40
N LEU A 266 -28.58 -4.09 18.57
CA LEU A 266 -29.50 -5.06 18.00
C LEU A 266 -30.76 -5.13 18.87
N ARG A 267 -31.91 -4.83 18.26
CA ARG A 267 -33.24 -5.14 18.80
C ARG A 267 -33.74 -6.46 18.22
N VAL A 268 -35.00 -6.80 18.51
CA VAL A 268 -35.64 -8.07 18.11
C VAL A 268 -35.45 -8.39 16.61
N VAL A 269 -35.48 -7.38 15.72
CA VAL A 269 -35.24 -7.56 14.26
C VAL A 269 -34.56 -6.34 13.59
N THR A 270 -34.46 -5.20 14.28
CA THR A 270 -33.93 -3.94 13.73
C THR A 270 -32.75 -3.44 14.53
N TYR A 271 -32.00 -2.52 13.92
CA TYR A 271 -30.91 -1.81 14.58
C TYR A 271 -31.39 -0.45 15.07
N ASP A 272 -30.91 -0.05 16.26
CA ASP A 272 -31.15 1.29 16.78
C ASP A 272 -30.36 2.36 16.04
N LYS A 273 -30.73 3.62 16.27
CA LYS A 273 -29.95 4.77 15.77
C LYS A 273 -28.50 4.62 16.25
N PRO A 274 -27.51 4.77 15.36
CA PRO A 274 -26.12 4.55 15.72
C PRO A 274 -25.65 5.54 16.79
N LYS A 275 -24.94 5.01 17.79
CA LYS A 275 -24.08 5.80 18.67
C LYS A 275 -22.77 6.07 17.94
N VAL A 276 -22.30 7.32 17.97
CA VAL A 276 -21.11 7.77 17.26
C VAL A 276 -19.99 8.03 18.25
N TYR A 277 -18.84 7.43 18.00
CA TYR A 277 -17.59 7.67 18.70
C TYR A 277 -16.61 8.32 17.71
N GLU A 278 -16.52 9.64 17.76
CA GLU A 278 -15.72 10.44 16.82
C GLU A 278 -14.22 10.19 17.02
N LEU A 279 -13.50 9.86 15.95
CA LEU A 279 -12.06 9.57 15.98
C LEU A 279 -11.23 10.67 15.30
N ALA A 280 -11.82 11.40 14.34
CA ALA A 280 -11.14 12.41 13.54
C ALA A 280 -10.99 13.77 14.25
N GLU A 281 -11.98 14.16 15.06
CA GLU A 281 -11.98 15.44 15.77
C GLU A 281 -11.15 15.34 17.06
N ASP A 282 -10.47 16.42 17.48
CA ASP A 282 -9.76 16.45 18.76
C ASP A 282 -10.73 16.75 19.92
N LEU A 283 -11.40 15.69 20.41
CA LEU A 283 -12.32 15.74 21.54
C LEU A 283 -11.66 15.24 22.83
N LYS A 284 -10.32 15.31 22.91
CA LYS A 284 -9.51 14.70 23.98
C LYS A 284 -9.87 13.23 24.21
N GLN A 285 -10.18 12.50 23.13
CA GLN A 285 -10.59 11.11 23.25
C GLN A 285 -9.44 10.22 23.73
N VAL A 286 -9.77 9.26 24.59
CA VAL A 286 -8.86 8.22 25.07
C VAL A 286 -9.38 6.88 24.61
N VAL A 287 -8.62 6.24 23.72
CA VAL A 287 -8.88 4.88 23.23
C VAL A 287 -7.84 3.94 23.83
N LYS A 288 -8.26 2.93 24.58
CA LYS A 288 -7.34 1.97 25.22
C LYS A 288 -7.82 0.53 25.07
N PRO A 289 -6.93 -0.44 24.85
CA PRO A 289 -7.28 -1.86 24.98
C PRO A 289 -7.75 -2.15 26.40
N GLU A 290 -8.78 -2.99 26.53
CA GLU A 290 -9.31 -3.43 27.82
C GLU A 290 -9.58 -4.94 27.81
N LEU A 291 -9.65 -5.54 29.01
CA LEU A 291 -9.98 -6.95 29.19
C LEU A 291 -11.39 -7.03 29.76
N THR A 292 -12.32 -7.63 29.01
CA THR A 292 -13.71 -7.81 29.43
C THR A 292 -13.99 -9.20 30.00
N GLY A 293 -12.99 -10.06 30.15
CA GLY A 293 -13.15 -11.38 30.75
C GLY A 293 -13.39 -11.32 32.26
N PRO A 294 -14.12 -12.31 32.84
CA PRO A 294 -14.26 -12.44 34.29
C PRO A 294 -12.88 -12.39 34.95
N TRP A 295 -12.75 -11.61 36.04
CA TRP A 295 -11.50 -11.44 36.79
C TRP A 295 -10.32 -10.85 36.00
N GLY A 296 -10.58 -10.12 34.91
CA GLY A 296 -9.52 -9.60 34.04
C GLY A 296 -8.83 -10.70 33.22
N SER A 297 -9.47 -11.86 33.06
CA SER A 297 -8.96 -12.92 32.19
C SER A 297 -8.91 -12.47 30.73
N ARG A 298 -7.84 -12.87 30.03
CA ARG A 298 -7.62 -12.62 28.60
C ARG A 298 -8.47 -13.52 27.68
N LEU A 299 -9.51 -14.16 28.21
CA LEU A 299 -10.32 -15.11 27.43
C LEU A 299 -11.22 -14.42 26.38
N PHE A 300 -11.39 -13.09 26.51
CA PHE A 300 -12.10 -12.21 25.56
C PHE A 300 -11.28 -10.93 25.33
N ASP A 301 -10.06 -11.08 24.84
CA ASP A 301 -8.96 -10.09 24.86
C ASP A 301 -9.02 -8.98 23.79
N LYS A 302 -10.21 -8.75 23.21
CA LYS A 302 -10.38 -7.82 22.07
C LYS A 302 -11.23 -6.60 22.38
N ALA A 303 -11.34 -6.22 23.66
CA ALA A 303 -12.14 -5.08 24.03
C ALA A 303 -11.38 -3.76 23.91
N VAL A 304 -12.12 -2.70 23.58
CA VAL A 304 -11.62 -1.33 23.47
C VAL A 304 -12.49 -0.43 24.35
N MET A 305 -11.83 0.39 25.14
CA MET A 305 -12.42 1.44 25.94
C MET A 305 -12.33 2.76 25.19
N TYR A 306 -13.44 3.49 25.11
CA TYR A 306 -13.51 4.83 24.57
C TYR A 306 -14.04 5.81 25.63
N LYS A 307 -13.34 6.92 25.79
CA LYS A 307 -13.72 8.09 26.60
C LYS A 307 -13.54 9.35 25.79
N SER A 308 -14.42 10.32 25.93
CA SER A 308 -14.28 11.66 25.36
C SER A 308 -15.06 12.67 26.20
N THR A 309 -14.75 13.96 26.06
CA THR A 309 -15.45 15.06 26.74
C THR A 309 -16.90 15.22 26.30
N THR A 310 -17.26 14.69 25.13
CA THR A 310 -18.63 14.75 24.58
C THR A 310 -19.53 13.63 25.09
N LEU A 311 -18.97 12.58 25.68
CA LEU A 311 -19.73 11.46 26.26
C LEU A 311 -19.84 11.62 27.78
N THR A 312 -21.03 11.35 28.31
CA THR A 312 -21.32 11.48 29.75
C THR A 312 -20.81 10.30 30.58
N CYS A 313 -20.49 9.17 29.95
CA CYS A 313 -20.07 7.93 30.59
C CYS A 313 -18.88 7.28 29.84
N ASP A 314 -18.20 6.34 30.50
CA ASP A 314 -17.20 5.48 29.86
C ASP A 314 -17.89 4.37 29.07
N HIS A 315 -17.44 4.13 27.84
CA HIS A 315 -17.97 3.06 26.99
C HIS A 315 -16.88 2.01 26.75
N ARG A 316 -17.22 0.73 26.91
CA ARG A 316 -16.34 -0.39 26.53
C ARG A 316 -17.02 -1.21 25.45
N ILE A 317 -16.28 -1.59 24.42
CA ILE A 317 -16.80 -2.34 23.29
C ILE A 317 -15.99 -3.64 23.19
N SER A 318 -16.65 -4.79 23.11
CA SER A 318 -16.00 -6.11 23.07
C SER A 318 -16.63 -6.98 21.98
N GLY A 319 -15.81 -7.71 21.22
CA GLY A 319 -16.30 -8.62 20.18
C GLY A 319 -15.42 -9.86 20.02
N VAL A 320 -15.98 -10.89 19.38
CA VAL A 320 -15.36 -12.24 19.28
C VAL A 320 -14.25 -12.27 18.21
N SER A 321 -14.31 -11.40 17.20
CA SER A 321 -13.47 -11.44 16.01
C SER A 321 -12.95 -10.09 15.55
N TRP A 322 -12.42 -9.27 16.44
CA TRP A 322 -11.67 -8.10 16.00
C TRP A 322 -10.30 -8.50 15.45
N PRO A 323 -9.94 -8.14 14.22
CA PRO A 323 -8.58 -8.33 13.69
C PRO A 323 -7.62 -7.21 14.12
N PHE A 324 -8.06 -6.25 14.93
CA PHE A 324 -7.17 -5.29 15.59
C PHE A 324 -6.35 -5.97 16.70
N SER A 325 -5.46 -6.87 16.29
CA SER A 325 -4.21 -7.02 17.01
C SER A 325 -3.54 -5.64 16.96
N PRO A 326 -3.11 -5.03 18.08
CA PRO A 326 -2.52 -3.69 18.13
C PRO A 326 -1.22 -3.51 17.33
N ARG A 327 -0.88 -4.44 16.44
CA ARG A 327 0.37 -4.48 15.68
C ARG A 327 0.25 -4.10 14.22
N LEU A 328 -0.95 -4.00 13.64
CA LEU A 328 -1.10 -3.44 12.29
C LEU A 328 -2.39 -2.61 12.17
N LEU A 329 -2.23 -1.40 11.66
CA LEU A 329 -3.24 -0.52 11.04
C LEU A 329 -4.02 0.48 11.93
N ALA A 330 -4.45 0.20 13.17
CA ALA A 330 -5.11 1.25 14.00
C ALA A 330 -4.13 2.15 14.78
N GLY A 331 -2.96 1.62 15.17
CA GLY A 331 -2.01 2.37 16.00
C GLY A 331 -1.33 3.53 15.30
N HIS A 332 -1.39 3.61 13.96
CA HIS A 332 -0.71 4.65 13.20
C HIS A 332 -1.65 5.77 12.74
N TYR A 333 -2.87 5.48 12.29
CA TYR A 333 -3.79 6.55 11.87
C TYR A 333 -4.20 7.46 13.02
N ILE A 334 -4.24 6.95 14.26
CA ILE A 334 -4.54 7.75 15.46
C ILE A 334 -3.30 8.49 16.00
N ARG A 335 -2.09 8.03 15.70
CA ARG A 335 -0.85 8.61 16.26
C ARG A 335 -0.18 9.64 15.35
N SER A 336 -0.43 9.60 14.04
CA SER A 336 0.16 10.55 13.07
C SER A 336 -0.68 11.81 12.80
N THR A 337 -1.94 11.87 13.25
CA THR A 337 -2.83 13.04 13.07
C THR A 337 -3.13 13.79 14.37
N LEU A 338 -2.78 13.25 15.54
CA LEU A 338 -3.13 13.84 16.86
C LEU A 338 -1.92 14.21 17.74
N CYS A 339 -0.69 14.16 17.23
CA CYS A 339 0.48 14.74 17.92
C CYS A 339 1.45 15.33 16.88
N PRO A 340 1.70 16.66 16.86
CA PRO A 340 2.84 17.22 16.15
C PRO A 340 4.18 16.76 16.74
#